data_AF-A4BDJ0-F1
#
_entry.id   AF-A4BDJ0-F1
#
_cell.length_a   1.000
_cell.length_b   1.000
_cell.length_c   1.000
_cell.angle_alpha   90.00
_cell.angle_beta   90.00
_cell.angle_gamma   90.00
#
_symmetry.space_group_name_H-M   'P 1'
#
loop_
_entity.id
_entity.type
_entity.pdbx_description
1 polymer ?
#
loop_
_entity_poly.entity_id
_entity_poly.type
_entity_poly.pdbx_seq_one_letter_code
_entity_poly.pdbx_strand_id
1 'polypeptide(L)'
;MNYLSFLATLDQWVNANPDISAAAMVGSYVRGLRPTEPDIDIALISQEPTVYIETHTWLQALFSSASNVDVSATHNLVSVRFQLDDLQVELNFGDIGWARFPASASTASVVSAGLTILTDPQGLLSDLQQAVGDNQVIRVRNAEITDAPTLADIFYRSVHAISDTLYSPEQKKAWAPEPNDDTKYRWQQRIVDQKPFVAVLGDQIAGFVTLEPSGLIDLLFVDPACQQKGVARELYEQVLAEANAFGLTQLSVDASDAARPFFEARGFEAKARQTIERRGVTLNNTHMKIDL
;
A
#
# COMPACT_ATOMS: atom_id res chain seq x y z
N MET A 1 2.32 25.32 -26.44
CA MET A 1 2.17 23.90 -26.77
C MET A 1 0.70 23.55 -26.59
N ASN A 2 0.09 22.84 -27.54
CA ASN A 2 -1.30 22.38 -27.39
C ASN A 2 -1.33 20.94 -26.84
N TYR A 3 -2.52 20.49 -26.44
CA TYR A 3 -2.73 19.17 -25.84
C TYR A 3 -2.18 18.00 -26.69
N LEU A 4 -2.44 17.99 -27.99
CA LEU A 4 -1.98 16.91 -28.87
C LEU A 4 -0.45 16.91 -29.01
N SER A 5 0.18 18.08 -29.10
CA SER A 5 1.64 18.18 -29.10
C SER A 5 2.26 17.74 -27.78
N PHE A 6 1.61 18.04 -26.65
CA PHE A 6 2.05 17.57 -25.34
C PHE A 6 2.05 16.03 -25.27
N LEU A 7 0.94 15.39 -25.65
CA LEU A 7 0.84 13.93 -25.63
C LEU A 7 1.86 13.25 -26.55
N ALA A 8 2.10 13.81 -27.75
CA ALA A 8 3.10 13.27 -28.66
C ALA A 8 4.53 13.35 -28.10
N THR A 9 4.88 14.49 -27.47
CA THR A 9 6.19 14.64 -26.81
C THR A 9 6.33 13.70 -25.61
N LEU A 10 5.27 13.57 -24.80
CA LEU A 10 5.25 12.67 -23.65
C LEU A 10 5.39 11.21 -24.07
N ASP A 11 4.63 10.75 -25.07
CA ASP A 11 4.69 9.39 -25.58
C ASP A 11 6.10 9.05 -26.12
N GLN A 12 6.72 9.95 -26.88
CA GLN A 12 8.09 9.76 -27.33
C GLN A 12 9.07 9.61 -26.17
N TRP A 13 8.92 10.43 -25.13
CA TRP A 13 9.79 10.36 -23.95
C TRP A 13 9.57 9.09 -23.14
N VAL A 14 8.33 8.72 -22.86
CA VAL A 14 7.99 7.49 -22.13
C VAL A 14 8.58 6.27 -22.82
N ASN A 15 8.44 6.16 -24.15
CA ASN A 15 9.00 5.04 -24.90
C ASN A 15 10.54 5.02 -24.97
N ALA A 16 11.19 6.17 -24.78
CA ALA A 16 12.65 6.28 -24.78
C ALA A 16 13.27 6.18 -23.38
N ASN A 17 12.49 6.38 -22.32
CA ASN A 17 12.96 6.40 -20.96
C ASN A 17 12.86 5.00 -20.32
N PRO A 18 13.99 4.30 -20.08
CA PRO A 18 13.97 2.94 -19.55
C PRO A 18 13.42 2.86 -18.12
N ASP A 19 13.34 3.97 -17.39
CA ASP A 19 12.75 4.01 -16.06
C ASP A 19 11.22 3.90 -16.10
N ILE A 20 10.56 4.39 -17.16
CA ILE A 20 9.10 4.37 -17.25
C ILE A 20 8.62 3.04 -17.86
N SER A 21 7.84 2.31 -17.07
CA SER A 21 7.27 1.01 -17.45
C SER A 21 5.90 1.14 -18.13
N ALA A 22 5.11 2.14 -17.76
CA ALA A 22 3.80 2.42 -18.35
C ALA A 22 3.37 3.86 -18.07
N ALA A 23 2.44 4.38 -18.89
CA ALA A 23 1.86 5.71 -18.75
C ALA A 23 0.36 5.68 -19.07
N ALA A 24 -0.43 6.40 -18.26
CA ALA A 24 -1.85 6.63 -18.54
C ALA A 24 -2.27 8.03 -18.14
N MET A 25 -3.30 8.52 -18.80
CA MET A 25 -4.03 9.71 -18.41
C MET A 25 -5.14 9.33 -17.44
N VAL A 26 -5.27 10.11 -16.37
CA VAL A 26 -6.24 9.89 -15.29
C VAL A 26 -7.01 11.19 -15.03
N GLY A 27 -8.01 11.16 -14.15
CA GLY A 27 -8.61 12.39 -13.62
C GLY A 27 -9.68 13.05 -14.50
N SER A 28 -9.84 14.37 -14.32
CA SER A 28 -11.02 15.14 -14.75
C SER A 28 -11.21 15.22 -16.27
N TYR A 29 -10.12 15.21 -17.04
CA TYR A 29 -10.14 15.28 -18.49
C TYR A 29 -10.77 14.06 -19.17
N VAL A 30 -10.65 12.87 -18.53
CA VAL A 30 -11.23 11.61 -19.03
C VAL A 30 -12.76 11.58 -18.81
N ARG A 31 -13.29 12.39 -17.89
CA ARG A 31 -14.71 12.40 -17.48
C ARG A 31 -15.64 13.19 -18.41
N GLY A 32 -15.14 13.81 -19.49
CA GLY A 32 -15.95 14.65 -20.40
C GLY A 32 -16.52 15.93 -19.76
N LEU A 33 -16.24 16.16 -18.49
CA LEU A 33 -16.57 17.37 -17.74
C LEU A 33 -15.38 18.30 -17.90
N ARG A 34 -15.48 19.28 -18.80
CA ARG A 34 -14.50 20.36 -18.92
C ARG A 34 -14.31 20.99 -17.54
N PRO A 35 -13.16 20.85 -16.87
CA PRO A 35 -12.89 21.69 -15.72
C PRO A 35 -12.75 23.12 -16.26
N THR A 36 -12.96 24.10 -15.38
CA THR A 36 -12.77 25.51 -15.71
C THR A 36 -11.32 25.86 -16.10
N GLU A 37 -10.37 24.92 -15.91
CA GLU A 37 -8.97 24.95 -16.33
C GLU A 37 -8.57 23.59 -16.93
N PRO A 38 -7.71 23.52 -17.96
CA PRO A 38 -7.31 22.26 -18.57
C PRO A 38 -6.20 21.60 -17.75
N ASP A 39 -6.58 20.90 -16.68
CA ASP A 39 -5.67 20.08 -15.88
C ASP A 39 -5.45 18.72 -16.55
N ILE A 40 -4.21 18.44 -16.94
CA ILE A 40 -3.81 17.15 -17.50
C ILE A 40 -3.11 16.35 -16.41
N ASP A 41 -3.77 15.30 -15.93
CA ASP A 41 -3.18 14.36 -14.96
C ASP A 41 -2.66 13.11 -15.66
N ILE A 42 -1.34 12.87 -15.57
CA ILE A 42 -0.70 11.67 -16.10
C ILE A 42 -0.18 10.82 -14.93
N ALA A 43 -0.58 9.56 -14.88
CA ALA A 43 0.05 8.54 -14.06
C ALA A 43 1.18 7.85 -14.84
N LEU A 44 2.37 7.82 -14.25
CA LEU A 44 3.59 7.21 -14.79
C LEU A 44 4.06 6.13 -13.81
N ILE A 45 4.27 4.92 -14.33
CA ILE A 45 4.82 3.81 -13.55
C ILE A 45 6.34 3.82 -13.74
N SER A 46 7.07 4.18 -12.70
CA SER A 46 8.53 4.36 -12.71
C SER A 46 9.21 3.26 -11.88
N GLN A 47 10.44 2.89 -12.24
CA GLN A 47 11.27 1.98 -11.46
C GLN A 47 11.93 2.70 -10.28
N GLU A 48 12.28 3.97 -10.44
CA GLU A 48 12.89 4.82 -9.44
C GLU A 48 12.24 6.23 -9.40
N PRO A 49 11.02 6.38 -8.83
CA PRO A 49 10.28 7.65 -8.89
C PRO A 49 11.02 8.86 -8.31
N THR A 50 11.93 8.64 -7.36
CA THR A 50 12.67 9.70 -6.66
C THR A 50 13.61 10.50 -7.56
N VAL A 51 14.03 9.95 -8.71
CA VAL A 51 14.90 10.68 -9.66
C VAL A 51 14.21 11.92 -10.25
N TYR A 52 12.87 11.97 -10.21
CA TYR A 52 12.11 13.10 -10.74
C TYR A 52 11.96 14.27 -9.77
N ILE A 53 12.41 14.11 -8.51
CA ILE A 53 12.41 15.19 -7.51
C ILE A 53 13.50 16.22 -7.79
N GLU A 54 14.67 15.78 -8.26
CA GLU A 54 15.86 16.62 -8.29
C GLU A 54 16.03 17.38 -9.61
N THR A 55 16.42 18.66 -9.51
CA THR A 55 16.90 19.57 -10.58
C THR A 55 15.92 19.93 -11.71
N HIS A 56 14.82 19.19 -11.90
CA HIS A 56 13.82 19.35 -12.98
C HIS A 56 14.43 19.54 -14.39
N THR A 57 15.70 19.16 -14.59
CA THR A 57 16.43 19.35 -15.86
C THR A 57 15.83 18.49 -16.96
N TRP A 58 15.39 17.29 -16.62
CA TRP A 58 14.63 16.40 -17.49
C TRP A 58 13.35 17.08 -18.01
N LEU A 59 12.64 17.82 -17.14
CA LEU A 59 11.40 18.50 -17.49
C LEU A 59 11.66 19.63 -18.47
N GLN A 60 12.69 20.44 -18.23
CA GLN A 60 13.09 21.52 -19.14
C GLN A 60 13.61 21.00 -20.48
N ALA A 61 14.25 19.83 -20.50
CA ALA A 61 14.67 19.17 -21.73
C ALA A 61 13.49 18.69 -22.59
N LEU A 62 12.39 18.27 -21.95
CA LEU A 62 11.15 17.86 -22.62
C LEU A 62 10.29 19.05 -23.04
N PHE A 63 10.15 20.00 -22.13
CA PHE A 63 9.23 21.11 -22.23
C PHE A 63 9.96 22.39 -21.83
N SER A 64 10.66 23.00 -22.78
CA SER A 64 11.49 24.19 -22.54
C SER A 64 10.70 25.44 -22.11
N SER A 65 9.38 25.44 -22.30
CA SER A 65 8.47 26.49 -21.80
C SER A 65 7.82 26.15 -20.45
N ALA A 66 8.16 25.01 -19.82
CA ALA A 66 7.64 24.66 -18.51
C ALA A 66 8.02 25.69 -17.45
N SER A 67 7.03 26.14 -16.68
CA SER A 67 7.16 27.16 -15.63
C SER A 67 6.28 26.80 -14.43
N ASN A 68 6.41 27.55 -13.33
CA ASN A 68 5.65 27.31 -12.08
C ASN A 68 5.70 25.84 -11.61
N VAL A 69 6.90 25.26 -11.61
CA VAL A 69 7.10 23.86 -11.25
C VAL A 69 7.00 23.71 -9.73
N ASP A 70 6.03 22.92 -9.29
CA ASP A 70 5.85 22.49 -7.92
C ASP A 70 6.04 20.97 -7.84
N VAL A 71 6.80 20.53 -6.84
CA VAL A 71 7.06 19.11 -6.63
C VAL A 71 6.68 18.73 -5.22
N SER A 72 5.87 17.69 -5.12
CA SER A 72 5.53 17.06 -3.86
C SER A 72 5.91 15.58 -3.93
N ALA A 73 6.36 15.03 -2.81
CA ALA A 73 6.70 13.63 -2.70
C ALA A 73 6.10 13.07 -1.41
N THR A 74 5.55 11.87 -1.53
CA THR A 74 5.17 11.01 -0.41
C THR A 74 6.06 9.76 -0.45
N HIS A 75 5.82 8.80 0.44
CA HIS A 75 6.63 7.58 0.49
C HIS A 75 6.62 6.77 -0.82
N ASN A 76 5.54 6.84 -1.62
CA ASN A 76 5.31 5.98 -2.79
C ASN A 76 4.88 6.73 -4.06
N LEU A 77 4.83 8.05 -4.02
CA LEU A 77 4.38 8.88 -5.13
C LEU A 77 5.17 10.18 -5.18
N VAL A 78 5.69 10.51 -6.35
CA VAL A 78 6.22 11.84 -6.66
C VAL A 78 5.26 12.52 -7.62
N SER A 79 4.76 13.70 -7.27
CA SER A 79 3.91 14.52 -8.12
C SER A 79 4.67 15.77 -8.55
N VAL A 80 4.73 16.00 -9.85
CA VAL A 80 5.37 17.15 -10.49
C VAL A 80 4.31 17.93 -11.24
N ARG A 81 3.91 19.07 -10.69
CA ARG A 81 2.93 19.98 -11.28
C ARG A 81 3.64 21.16 -11.94
N PHE A 82 3.24 21.53 -13.14
CA PHE A 82 3.82 22.68 -13.86
C PHE A 82 2.84 23.32 -14.84
N GLN A 83 3.14 24.56 -15.20
CA GLN A 83 2.45 25.29 -16.25
C GLN A 83 3.19 25.13 -17.58
N LEU A 84 2.47 24.79 -18.64
CA LEU A 84 2.96 24.68 -20.00
C LEU A 84 2.09 25.53 -20.93
N ASP A 85 2.52 26.76 -21.17
CA ASP A 85 1.72 27.78 -21.86
C ASP A 85 0.34 27.92 -21.20
N ASP A 86 -0.76 27.53 -21.85
CA ASP A 86 -2.13 27.60 -21.30
C ASP A 86 -2.59 26.30 -20.60
N LEU A 87 -1.72 25.30 -20.48
CA LEU A 87 -2.03 24.00 -19.87
C LEU A 87 -1.43 23.89 -18.47
N GLN A 88 -2.22 23.44 -17.50
CA GLN A 88 -1.70 22.96 -16.22
C GLN A 88 -1.53 21.44 -16.32
N VAL A 89 -0.32 20.96 -16.01
CA VAL A 89 0.02 19.54 -16.13
C VAL A 89 0.48 19.02 -14.78
N GLU A 90 0.02 17.83 -14.42
CA GLU A 90 0.50 17.08 -13.27
C GLU A 90 1.00 15.70 -13.71
N LEU A 91 2.28 15.42 -13.47
CA LEU A 91 2.90 14.12 -13.70
C LEU A 91 3.08 13.41 -12.36
N ASN A 92 2.39 12.29 -12.21
CA ASN A 92 2.36 11.47 -11.01
C ASN A 92 3.18 10.19 -11.23
N PHE A 93 4.36 10.13 -10.62
CA PHE A 93 5.29 9.01 -10.70
C PHE A 93 5.09 8.07 -9.51
N GLY A 94 4.44 6.93 -9.76
CA GLY A 94 4.30 5.84 -8.80
C GLY A 94 5.24 4.69 -9.13
N ASP A 95 5.62 3.90 -8.13
CA ASP A 95 6.36 2.66 -8.39
C ASP A 95 5.47 1.57 -9.02
N ILE A 96 6.08 0.45 -9.44
CA ILE A 96 5.35 -0.70 -10.00
C ILE A 96 4.28 -1.27 -9.05
N GLY A 97 4.42 -1.03 -7.74
CA GLY A 97 3.45 -1.38 -6.73
C GLY A 97 2.12 -0.64 -6.86
N TRP A 98 2.07 0.51 -7.53
CA TRP A 98 0.82 1.23 -7.81
C TRP A 98 -0.07 0.46 -8.79
N ALA A 99 0.53 -0.19 -9.80
CA ALA A 99 -0.18 -0.97 -10.81
C ALA A 99 -0.38 -2.45 -10.42
N ARG A 100 -0.02 -2.85 -9.20
CA ARG A 100 -0.24 -4.23 -8.73
C ARG A 100 -1.72 -4.50 -8.49
N PHE A 101 -2.10 -5.76 -8.72
CA PHE A 101 -3.39 -6.30 -8.32
C PHE A 101 -3.23 -7.46 -7.32
N PRO A 102 -4.17 -7.63 -6.37
CA PRO A 102 -5.34 -6.79 -6.12
C PRO A 102 -5.02 -5.32 -5.84
N ALA A 103 -5.78 -4.41 -6.44
CA ALA A 103 -5.55 -2.98 -6.38
C ALA A 103 -5.91 -2.43 -4.99
N SER A 104 -5.25 -1.36 -4.54
CA SER A 104 -5.74 -0.62 -3.38
C SER A 104 -7.06 0.07 -3.72
N ALA A 105 -7.84 0.45 -2.71
CA ALA A 105 -9.08 1.20 -2.90
C ALA A 105 -8.85 2.55 -3.60
N SER A 106 -7.73 3.23 -3.31
CA SER A 106 -7.37 4.51 -3.94
C SER A 106 -7.04 4.31 -5.43
N THR A 107 -6.20 3.32 -5.77
CA THR A 107 -5.89 2.97 -7.16
C THR A 107 -7.17 2.59 -7.92
N ALA A 108 -8.01 1.73 -7.34
CA ALA A 108 -9.27 1.33 -7.95
C ALA A 108 -10.20 2.52 -8.20
N SER A 109 -10.23 3.52 -7.30
CA SER A 109 -10.99 4.76 -7.49
C SER A 109 -10.47 5.57 -8.68
N VAL A 110 -9.15 5.67 -8.85
CA VAL A 110 -8.55 6.37 -10.00
C VAL A 110 -8.91 5.66 -11.31
N VAL A 111 -8.73 4.33 -11.35
CA VAL A 111 -9.07 3.51 -12.51
C VAL A 111 -10.55 3.63 -12.87
N SER A 112 -11.43 3.51 -11.87
CA SER A 112 -12.90 3.58 -12.07
C SER A 112 -13.38 4.98 -12.46
N ALA A 113 -12.64 6.04 -12.07
CA ALA A 113 -12.94 7.41 -12.47
C ALA A 113 -12.58 7.70 -13.94
N GLY A 114 -11.83 6.81 -14.58
CA GLY A 114 -11.36 6.94 -15.95
C GLY A 114 -9.84 6.87 -16.03
N LEU A 115 -9.34 5.83 -16.69
CA LEU A 115 -7.93 5.66 -17.01
C LEU A 115 -7.81 5.38 -18.51
N THR A 116 -7.06 6.23 -19.21
CA THR A 116 -6.76 6.05 -20.64
C THR A 116 -5.28 5.72 -20.78
N ILE A 117 -4.98 4.49 -21.19
CA ILE A 117 -3.61 4.03 -21.40
C ILE A 117 -2.99 4.80 -22.57
N LEU A 118 -1.82 5.39 -22.33
CA LEU A 118 -1.00 6.02 -23.36
C LEU A 118 0.05 5.03 -23.87
N THR A 119 0.74 4.37 -22.93
CA THR A 119 1.83 3.42 -23.21
C THR A 119 1.79 2.30 -22.16
N ASP A 120 1.74 1.04 -22.59
CA ASP A 120 1.70 -0.12 -21.67
C ASP A 120 2.30 -1.38 -22.31
N PRO A 121 3.61 -1.39 -22.63
CA PRO A 121 4.24 -2.47 -23.37
C PRO A 121 4.20 -3.82 -22.64
N GLN A 122 4.06 -3.80 -21.32
CA GLN A 122 4.05 -4.99 -20.47
C GLN A 122 2.64 -5.38 -19.98
N GLY A 123 1.60 -4.62 -20.35
CA GLY A 123 0.23 -4.89 -19.93
C GLY A 123 -0.08 -4.56 -18.47
N LEU A 124 0.78 -3.82 -17.76
CA LEU A 124 0.62 -3.50 -16.33
C LEU A 124 -0.68 -2.75 -16.05
N LEU A 125 -0.97 -1.72 -16.85
CA LEU A 125 -2.16 -0.90 -16.67
C LEU A 125 -3.40 -1.59 -17.21
N SER A 126 -3.25 -2.37 -18.27
CA SER A 126 -4.33 -3.19 -18.84
C SER A 126 -4.80 -4.26 -17.83
N ASP A 127 -3.85 -4.98 -17.22
CA ASP A 127 -4.13 -5.98 -16.19
C ASP A 127 -4.75 -5.33 -14.95
N LEU A 128 -4.27 -4.14 -14.56
CA LEU A 128 -4.87 -3.36 -13.47
C LEU A 128 -6.32 -2.99 -13.77
N GLN A 129 -6.63 -2.50 -14.97
CA GLN A 129 -8.00 -2.17 -15.39
C GLN A 129 -8.92 -3.39 -15.31
N GLN A 130 -8.43 -4.54 -15.81
CA GLN A 130 -9.17 -5.79 -15.74
C GLN A 130 -9.41 -6.22 -14.28
N ALA A 131 -8.37 -6.21 -13.44
CA ALA A 131 -8.47 -6.61 -12.04
C ALA A 131 -9.44 -5.73 -11.24
N VAL A 132 -9.46 -4.42 -11.50
CA VAL A 132 -10.45 -3.50 -10.90
C VAL A 132 -11.87 -3.85 -11.38
N GLY A 133 -12.05 -4.15 -12.66
CA GLY A 133 -13.32 -4.64 -13.22
C GLY A 133 -13.80 -5.96 -12.59
N ASP A 134 -12.86 -6.85 -12.27
CA ASP A 134 -13.09 -8.14 -11.61
C ASP A 134 -13.23 -8.02 -10.07
N ASN A 135 -13.34 -6.80 -9.54
CA ASN A 135 -13.45 -6.48 -8.10
C ASN A 135 -12.29 -7.04 -7.25
N GLN A 136 -11.10 -7.17 -7.83
CA GLN A 136 -9.87 -7.51 -7.10
C GLN A 136 -9.31 -6.24 -6.43
N VAL A 137 -10.06 -5.72 -5.47
CA VAL A 137 -9.72 -4.49 -4.75
C VAL A 137 -9.61 -4.77 -3.26
N ILE A 138 -8.53 -4.29 -2.64
CA ILE A 138 -8.32 -4.30 -1.20
C ILE A 138 -8.89 -3.01 -0.63
N ARG A 139 -9.84 -3.14 0.29
CA ARG A 139 -10.44 -2.03 1.05
C ARG A 139 -10.08 -2.20 2.51
N VAL A 140 -9.61 -1.14 3.15
CA VAL A 140 -9.36 -1.15 4.58
C VAL A 140 -10.51 -0.45 5.30
N ARG A 141 -11.00 -1.05 6.39
CA ARG A 141 -12.04 -0.47 7.25
C ARG A 141 -11.77 -0.83 8.71
N ASN A 142 -12.43 -0.14 9.64
CA ASN A 142 -12.48 -0.57 11.03
C ASN A 142 -13.12 -1.96 11.15
N ALA A 143 -12.60 -2.78 12.04
CA ALA A 143 -13.21 -4.05 12.42
C ALA A 143 -14.52 -3.79 13.16
N GLU A 144 -15.53 -4.60 12.87
CA GLU A 144 -16.79 -4.65 13.60
C GLU A 144 -16.77 -5.82 14.59
N ILE A 145 -17.57 -5.76 15.65
CA ILE A 145 -17.65 -6.83 16.66
C ILE A 145 -18.04 -8.18 16.01
N THR A 146 -18.83 -8.13 14.94
CA THR A 146 -19.24 -9.28 14.13
C THR A 146 -18.09 -9.92 13.35
N ASP A 147 -16.96 -9.23 13.15
CA ASP A 147 -15.77 -9.78 12.51
C ASP A 147 -14.95 -10.68 13.45
N ALA A 148 -15.24 -10.69 14.75
CA ALA A 148 -14.45 -11.41 15.77
C ALA A 148 -14.17 -12.89 15.45
N PRO A 149 -15.14 -13.70 14.98
CA PRO A 149 -14.87 -15.08 14.58
C PRO A 149 -13.85 -15.16 13.44
N THR A 150 -13.98 -14.30 12.43
CA THR A 150 -13.09 -14.26 11.27
C THR A 150 -11.67 -13.86 11.65
N LEU A 151 -11.51 -12.87 12.54
CA LEU A 151 -10.18 -12.47 13.04
C LEU A 151 -9.51 -13.60 13.83
N ALA A 152 -10.27 -14.32 14.66
CA ALA A 152 -9.78 -15.47 15.39
C ALA A 152 -9.27 -16.58 14.43
N ASP A 153 -10.03 -16.85 13.38
CA ASP A 153 -9.69 -17.86 12.38
C ASP A 153 -8.48 -17.45 11.52
N ILE A 154 -8.38 -16.16 11.13
CA ILE A 154 -7.21 -15.64 10.43
C ILE A 154 -5.98 -15.75 11.31
N PHE A 155 -6.03 -15.27 12.56
CA PHE A 155 -4.91 -15.37 13.50
C PHE A 155 -4.39 -16.80 13.63
N TYR A 156 -5.31 -17.76 13.85
CA TYR A 156 -4.96 -19.17 13.92
C TYR A 156 -4.31 -19.68 12.63
N ARG A 157 -4.98 -19.50 11.47
CA ARG A 157 -4.48 -20.02 10.20
C ARG A 157 -3.15 -19.39 9.80
N SER A 158 -2.98 -18.09 10.01
CA SER A 158 -1.74 -17.37 9.72
C SER A 158 -0.57 -17.90 10.55
N VAL A 159 -0.75 -18.12 11.86
CA VAL A 159 0.30 -18.67 12.72
C VAL A 159 0.65 -20.11 12.33
N HIS A 160 -0.35 -20.94 12.06
CA HIS A 160 -0.12 -22.35 11.71
C HIS A 160 0.50 -22.54 10.31
N ALA A 161 0.30 -21.59 9.40
CA ALA A 161 0.91 -21.58 8.07
C ALA A 161 2.37 -21.15 8.04
N ILE A 162 2.94 -20.62 9.14
CA ILE A 162 4.36 -20.26 9.20
C ILE A 162 5.21 -21.53 8.99
N SER A 163 6.42 -21.45 8.43
CA SER A 163 7.31 -22.61 8.30
C SER A 163 7.64 -23.23 9.67
N ASP A 164 7.64 -24.58 9.75
CA ASP A 164 8.09 -25.32 10.95
C ASP A 164 9.57 -25.08 11.28
N THR A 165 10.35 -24.58 10.30
CA THR A 165 11.75 -24.18 10.52
C THR A 165 11.89 -22.91 11.36
N LEU A 166 10.84 -22.08 11.46
CA LEU A 166 10.82 -20.86 12.26
C LEU A 166 10.18 -21.09 13.63
N TYR A 167 9.05 -21.82 13.64
CA TYR A 167 8.35 -22.16 14.87
C TYR A 167 7.85 -23.61 14.80
N SER A 168 8.17 -24.40 15.82
CA SER A 168 7.71 -25.79 15.90
C SER A 168 6.17 -25.88 16.00
N PRO A 169 5.57 -27.04 15.67
CA PRO A 169 4.13 -27.26 15.87
C PRO A 169 3.66 -26.98 17.31
N GLU A 170 4.51 -27.28 18.30
CA GLU A 170 4.23 -26.98 19.71
C GLU A 170 4.21 -25.48 19.98
N GLN A 171 5.19 -24.73 19.46
CA GLN A 171 5.24 -23.27 19.57
C GLN A 171 4.02 -22.61 18.90
N LYS A 172 3.64 -23.08 17.70
CA LYS A 172 2.46 -22.58 16.99
C LYS A 172 1.16 -22.85 17.75
N LYS A 173 0.99 -24.05 18.31
CA LYS A 173 -0.15 -24.40 19.15
C LYS A 173 -0.20 -23.56 20.43
N ALA A 174 0.96 -23.30 21.04
CA ALA A 174 1.07 -22.47 22.24
C ALA A 174 0.81 -20.99 21.95
N TRP A 175 1.19 -20.50 20.76
CA TRP A 175 0.93 -19.14 20.31
C TRP A 175 -0.55 -18.94 19.95
N ALA A 176 -1.07 -19.76 19.03
CA ALA A 176 -2.43 -19.73 18.53
C ALA A 176 -3.11 -21.10 18.68
N PRO A 177 -3.77 -21.36 19.82
CA PRO A 177 -4.62 -22.53 19.99
C PRO A 177 -5.79 -22.52 19.01
N GLU A 178 -6.37 -23.70 18.77
CA GLU A 178 -7.57 -23.84 17.93
C GLU A 178 -8.72 -22.96 18.45
N PRO A 179 -9.35 -22.13 17.58
CA PRO A 179 -10.43 -21.25 18.00
C PRO A 179 -11.63 -22.02 18.56
N ASN A 180 -12.12 -21.56 19.71
CA ASN A 180 -13.35 -22.01 20.34
C ASN A 180 -14.21 -20.80 20.72
N ASP A 181 -15.40 -21.02 21.29
CA ASP A 181 -16.33 -19.94 21.61
C ASP A 181 -15.75 -18.90 22.60
N ASP A 182 -14.93 -19.34 23.57
CA ASP A 182 -14.21 -18.43 24.48
C ASP A 182 -13.18 -17.58 23.72
N THR A 183 -12.44 -18.18 22.79
CA THR A 183 -11.49 -17.43 21.95
C THR A 183 -12.22 -16.39 21.09
N LYS A 184 -13.37 -16.74 20.49
CA LYS A 184 -14.20 -15.82 19.71
C LYS A 184 -14.72 -14.67 20.57
N TYR A 185 -15.17 -14.95 21.80
CA TYR A 185 -15.57 -13.91 22.76
C TYR A 185 -14.41 -12.97 23.13
N ARG A 186 -13.21 -13.50 23.37
CA ARG A 186 -12.03 -12.67 23.65
C ARG A 186 -11.65 -11.78 22.46
N TRP A 187 -11.86 -12.23 21.23
CA TRP A 187 -11.67 -11.40 20.05
C TRP A 187 -12.68 -10.25 19.95
N GLN A 188 -13.91 -10.42 20.43
CA GLN A 188 -14.87 -9.31 20.54
C GLN A 188 -14.34 -8.23 21.48
N GLN A 189 -13.79 -8.62 22.64
CA GLN A 189 -13.19 -7.66 23.59
C GLN A 189 -11.98 -6.96 22.96
N ARG A 190 -11.09 -7.70 22.29
CA ARG A 190 -9.96 -7.12 21.56
C ARG A 190 -10.38 -6.11 20.49
N ILE A 191 -11.48 -6.37 19.77
CA ILE A 191 -11.99 -5.42 18.78
C ILE A 191 -12.40 -4.10 19.45
N VAL A 192 -13.04 -4.17 20.61
CA VAL A 192 -13.44 -2.97 21.38
C VAL A 192 -12.21 -2.23 21.90
N ASP A 193 -11.24 -2.96 22.46
CA ASP A 193 -10.09 -2.37 23.16
C ASP A 193 -9.02 -1.84 22.20
N GLN A 194 -8.69 -2.61 21.15
CA GLN A 194 -7.59 -2.32 20.23
C GLN A 194 -8.03 -1.74 18.88
N LYS A 195 -9.35 -1.72 18.59
CA LYS A 195 -9.94 -1.17 17.36
C LYS A 195 -9.17 -1.54 16.08
N PRO A 196 -9.06 -2.83 15.74
CA PRO A 196 -8.28 -3.28 14.59
C PRO A 196 -8.81 -2.67 13.29
N PHE A 197 -7.92 -2.46 12.34
CA PHE A 197 -8.29 -2.30 10.94
C PHE A 197 -8.28 -3.67 10.25
N VAL A 198 -9.26 -3.93 9.40
CA VAL A 198 -9.34 -5.12 8.55
C VAL A 198 -9.16 -4.74 7.10
N ALA A 199 -8.41 -5.55 6.37
CA ALA A 199 -8.30 -5.49 4.92
C ALA A 199 -9.28 -6.49 4.31
N VAL A 200 -10.18 -6.01 3.48
CA VAL A 200 -11.20 -6.78 2.79
C VAL A 200 -10.80 -6.87 1.32
N LEU A 201 -10.67 -8.09 0.80
CA LEU A 201 -10.42 -8.37 -0.61
C LEU A 201 -11.68 -8.96 -1.23
N GLY A 202 -12.36 -8.20 -2.09
CA GLY A 202 -13.72 -8.55 -2.54
C GLY A 202 -14.68 -8.50 -1.34
N ASP A 203 -15.25 -9.64 -0.96
CA ASP A 203 -16.20 -9.76 0.17
C ASP A 203 -15.60 -10.44 1.42
N GLN A 204 -14.34 -10.87 1.37
CA GLN A 204 -13.68 -11.60 2.46
C GLN A 204 -12.66 -10.73 3.18
N ILE A 205 -12.60 -10.85 4.51
CA ILE A 205 -11.50 -10.28 5.29
C ILE A 205 -10.25 -11.10 4.98
N ALA A 206 -9.24 -10.44 4.43
CA ALA A 206 -7.98 -11.02 4.01
C ALA A 206 -6.87 -10.86 5.06
N GLY A 207 -7.06 -9.97 6.04
CA GLY A 207 -6.10 -9.72 7.11
C GLY A 207 -6.55 -8.59 8.02
N PHE A 208 -5.80 -8.36 9.10
CA PHE A 208 -6.06 -7.28 10.04
C PHE A 208 -4.77 -6.78 10.69
N VAL A 209 -4.84 -5.57 11.23
CA VAL A 209 -3.75 -4.92 11.96
C VAL A 209 -4.31 -4.14 13.16
N THR A 210 -3.52 -4.04 14.23
CA THR A 210 -3.80 -3.13 15.35
C THR A 210 -2.68 -2.12 15.50
N LEU A 211 -3.05 -0.91 15.95
CA LEU A 211 -2.11 0.14 16.32
C LEU A 211 -2.50 0.67 17.69
N GLU A 212 -1.61 0.53 18.66
CA GLU A 212 -1.79 1.13 19.97
C GLU A 212 -1.50 2.64 19.94
N PRO A 213 -2.08 3.43 20.87
CA PRO A 213 -1.75 4.86 21.00
C PRO A 213 -0.27 5.16 21.26
N SER A 214 0.49 4.16 21.71
CA SER A 214 1.94 4.23 21.92
C SER A 214 2.76 4.19 20.62
N GLY A 215 2.14 3.85 19.49
CA GLY A 215 2.82 3.52 18.23
C GLY A 215 3.21 2.04 18.09
N LEU A 216 2.77 1.16 18.99
CA LEU A 216 3.00 -0.28 18.87
C LEU A 216 2.02 -0.92 17.88
N ILE A 217 2.56 -1.55 16.84
CA ILE A 217 1.83 -2.49 15.99
C ILE A 217 1.82 -3.83 16.71
N ASP A 218 0.79 -4.09 17.53
CA ASP A 218 0.70 -5.31 18.36
C ASP A 218 0.38 -6.55 17.51
N LEU A 219 -0.54 -6.43 16.56
CA LEU A 219 -0.98 -7.53 15.69
C LEU A 219 -0.94 -7.08 14.24
N LEU A 220 -0.36 -7.92 13.37
CA LEU A 220 -0.48 -7.82 11.92
C LEU A 220 -0.52 -9.24 11.34
N PHE A 221 -1.69 -9.64 10.83
CA PHE A 221 -1.91 -10.99 10.31
C PHE A 221 -2.63 -10.94 8.97
N VAL A 222 -2.13 -11.74 8.03
CA VAL A 222 -2.73 -11.94 6.71
C VAL A 222 -3.10 -13.40 6.56
N ASP A 223 -4.33 -13.64 6.12
CA ASP A 223 -4.84 -14.96 5.77
C ASP A 223 -3.86 -15.66 4.80
N PRO A 224 -3.42 -16.90 5.07
CA PRO A 224 -2.51 -17.62 4.19
C PRO A 224 -2.95 -17.65 2.71
N ALA A 225 -4.25 -17.74 2.43
CA ALA A 225 -4.79 -17.74 1.07
C ALA A 225 -4.71 -16.36 0.37
N CYS A 226 -4.42 -15.32 1.13
CA CYS A 226 -4.32 -13.93 0.68
C CYS A 226 -2.91 -13.33 0.85
N GLN A 227 -1.92 -14.13 1.24
CA GLN A 227 -0.54 -13.67 1.31
C GLN A 227 0.02 -13.34 -0.08
N GLN A 228 1.07 -12.51 -0.11
CA GLN A 228 1.73 -12.03 -1.35
C GLN A 228 0.83 -11.23 -2.31
N LYS A 229 -0.39 -10.88 -1.91
CA LYS A 229 -1.35 -10.05 -2.68
C LYS A 229 -1.39 -8.59 -2.24
N GLY A 230 -0.39 -8.11 -1.50
CA GLY A 230 -0.35 -6.71 -1.04
C GLY A 230 -1.18 -6.40 0.23
N VAL A 231 -1.92 -7.37 0.80
CA VAL A 231 -2.78 -7.15 1.98
C VAL A 231 -2.03 -6.52 3.17
N ALA A 232 -0.86 -7.06 3.54
CA ALA A 232 -0.07 -6.51 4.63
C ALA A 232 0.44 -5.08 4.34
N ARG A 233 0.69 -4.76 3.06
CA ARG A 233 1.08 -3.41 2.64
C ARG A 233 -0.07 -2.45 2.89
N GLU A 234 -1.28 -2.75 2.40
CA GLU A 234 -2.44 -1.86 2.58
C GLU A 234 -2.80 -1.66 4.06
N LEU A 235 -2.68 -2.71 4.88
CA LEU A 235 -2.84 -2.58 6.33
C LEU A 235 -1.78 -1.65 6.94
N TYR A 236 -0.53 -1.74 6.48
CA TYR A 236 0.55 -0.87 6.96
C TYR A 236 0.39 0.58 6.49
N GLU A 237 -0.07 0.83 5.27
CA GLU A 237 -0.40 2.18 4.81
C GLU A 237 -1.51 2.81 5.67
N GLN A 238 -2.51 2.02 6.07
CA GLN A 238 -3.52 2.49 7.02
C GLN A 238 -2.91 2.82 8.40
N VAL A 239 -1.94 2.04 8.88
CA VAL A 239 -1.21 2.34 10.12
C VAL A 239 -0.45 3.65 10.01
N LEU A 240 0.23 3.92 8.89
CA LEU A 240 0.93 5.18 8.67
C LEU A 240 -0.03 6.37 8.66
N ALA A 241 -1.18 6.24 7.99
CA ALA A 241 -2.21 7.27 7.97
C ALA A 241 -2.75 7.57 9.37
N GLU A 242 -3.02 6.53 10.17
CA GLU A 242 -3.51 6.65 11.55
C GLU A 242 -2.43 7.27 12.47
N ALA A 243 -1.18 6.85 12.32
CA ALA A 243 -0.06 7.38 13.08
C ALA A 243 0.15 8.88 12.82
N ASN A 244 0.08 9.30 11.55
CA ASN A 244 0.13 10.71 11.17
C ASN A 244 -1.07 11.49 11.76
N ALA A 245 -2.28 10.94 11.71
CA ALA A 245 -3.47 11.57 12.29
C ALA A 245 -3.35 11.80 13.81
N PHE A 246 -2.66 10.90 14.52
CA PHE A 246 -2.37 11.05 15.95
C PHE A 246 -1.07 11.83 16.26
N GLY A 247 -0.33 12.26 15.25
CA GLY A 247 0.95 12.95 15.44
C GLY A 247 2.02 12.07 16.09
N LEU A 248 1.97 10.76 15.86
CA LEU A 248 3.02 9.85 16.29
C LEU A 248 4.29 10.10 15.47
N THR A 249 5.44 10.10 16.13
CA THR A 249 6.74 10.30 15.47
C THR A 249 7.56 9.01 15.38
N GLN A 250 7.03 7.89 15.89
CA GLN A 250 7.72 6.61 15.94
C GLN A 250 6.69 5.48 15.93
N LEU A 251 7.03 4.39 15.23
CA LEU A 251 6.34 3.11 15.33
C LEU A 251 7.27 2.04 15.89
N SER A 252 6.67 1.02 16.52
CA SER A 252 7.38 -0.14 17.02
C SER A 252 6.60 -1.43 16.79
N VAL A 253 7.30 -2.56 16.79
CA VAL A 253 6.70 -3.90 16.67
C VAL A 253 7.58 -4.93 17.36
N ASP A 254 6.96 -5.92 17.96
CA ASP A 254 7.63 -7.14 18.44
C ASP A 254 7.50 -8.24 17.38
N ALA A 255 8.26 -8.11 16.30
CA ALA A 255 8.09 -8.89 15.09
C ALA A 255 8.48 -10.36 15.28
N SER A 256 7.59 -11.27 14.88
CA SER A 256 7.93 -12.69 14.70
C SER A 256 9.03 -12.85 13.64
N ASP A 257 9.75 -13.97 13.67
CA ASP A 257 10.78 -14.27 12.66
C ASP A 257 10.21 -14.33 11.24
N ALA A 258 8.95 -14.71 11.10
CA ALA A 258 8.24 -14.71 9.82
C ALA A 258 7.90 -13.30 9.32
N ALA A 259 7.60 -12.36 10.23
CA ALA A 259 7.21 -10.99 9.89
C ALA A 259 8.40 -10.02 9.83
N ARG A 260 9.53 -10.36 10.45
CA ARG A 260 10.72 -9.50 10.49
C ARG A 260 11.16 -8.96 9.12
N PRO A 261 11.28 -9.78 8.04
CA PRO A 261 11.67 -9.26 6.72
C PRO A 261 10.70 -8.22 6.16
N PHE A 262 9.40 -8.32 6.47
CA PHE A 262 8.40 -7.36 6.03
C PHE A 262 8.62 -5.97 6.65
N PHE A 263 8.99 -5.92 7.93
CA PHE A 263 9.29 -4.68 8.65
C PHE A 263 10.68 -4.13 8.30
N GLU A 264 11.69 -4.98 8.13
CA GLU A 264 13.03 -4.56 7.68
C GLU A 264 12.96 -3.88 6.30
N ALA A 265 12.19 -4.45 5.37
CA ALA A 265 11.96 -3.86 4.04
C ALA A 265 11.27 -2.48 4.08
N ARG A 266 10.69 -2.09 5.23
CA ARG A 266 10.06 -0.79 5.47
C ARG A 266 10.93 0.15 6.29
N GLY A 267 12.18 -0.21 6.57
CA GLY A 267 13.12 0.61 7.33
C GLY A 267 13.04 0.43 8.84
N PHE A 268 12.27 -0.54 9.36
CA PHE A 268 12.33 -0.83 10.80
C PHE A 268 13.70 -1.40 11.16
N GLU A 269 14.30 -0.83 12.20
CA GLU A 269 15.58 -1.26 12.74
C GLU A 269 15.36 -2.24 13.89
N ALA A 270 16.03 -3.40 13.84
CA ALA A 270 16.04 -4.37 14.93
C ALA A 270 16.81 -3.82 16.14
N LYS A 271 16.15 -3.76 17.29
CA LYS A 271 16.71 -3.21 18.54
C LYS A 271 17.05 -4.30 19.56
N ALA A 272 16.20 -5.31 19.71
CA ALA A 272 16.43 -6.37 20.69
C ALA A 272 15.81 -7.71 20.27
N ARG A 273 16.56 -8.80 20.41
CA ARG A 273 16.03 -10.16 20.35
C ARG A 273 15.39 -10.51 21.69
N GLN A 274 14.18 -11.03 21.68
CA GLN A 274 13.44 -11.38 22.89
C GLN A 274 13.02 -12.85 22.85
N THR A 275 12.87 -13.41 24.05
CA THR A 275 12.25 -14.71 24.28
C THR A 275 11.04 -14.49 25.17
N ILE A 276 9.86 -14.84 24.69
CA ILE A 276 8.58 -14.70 25.39
C ILE A 276 8.01 -16.07 25.73
N GLU A 277 7.35 -16.18 26.88
CA GLU A 277 6.59 -17.37 27.23
C GLU A 277 5.14 -17.24 26.76
N ARG A 278 4.62 -18.30 26.15
CA ARG A 278 3.19 -18.49 25.86
C ARG A 278 2.80 -19.90 26.28
N ARG A 279 1.91 -20.01 27.27
CA ARG A 279 1.34 -21.29 27.71
C ARG A 279 2.41 -22.34 28.03
N GLY A 280 3.48 -21.95 28.74
CA GLY A 280 4.58 -22.84 29.11
C GLY A 280 5.60 -23.13 28.00
N VAL A 281 5.44 -22.55 26.80
CA VAL A 281 6.35 -22.73 25.66
C VAL A 281 7.02 -21.39 25.34
N THR A 282 8.32 -21.42 25.05
CA THR A 282 9.08 -20.23 24.67
C THR A 282 9.02 -19.98 23.17
N LEU A 283 8.80 -18.73 22.79
CA LEU A 283 8.89 -18.24 21.41
C LEU A 283 9.87 -17.08 21.35
N ASN A 284 10.46 -16.89 20.18
CA ASN A 284 11.33 -15.74 19.95
C ASN A 284 10.67 -14.75 18.99
N ASN A 285 10.90 -13.48 19.24
CA ASN A 285 10.54 -12.34 18.40
C ASN A 285 11.66 -11.28 18.52
N THR A 286 11.57 -10.25 17.71
CA THR A 286 12.54 -9.16 17.67
C THR A 286 11.81 -7.84 17.81
N HIS A 287 12.14 -7.07 18.85
CA HIS A 287 11.69 -5.71 18.99
C HIS A 287 12.34 -4.83 17.91
N MET A 288 11.52 -4.13 17.13
CA MET A 288 11.94 -3.27 16.04
C MET A 288 11.26 -1.91 16.11
N LYS A 289 11.90 -0.87 15.59
CA LYS A 289 11.38 0.50 15.57
C LYS A 289 11.71 1.24 14.29
N ILE A 290 10.88 2.21 13.94
CA ILE A 290 11.11 3.19 12.87
C ILE A 290 10.68 4.57 13.34
N ASP A 291 11.47 5.60 13.01
CA ASP A 291 11.07 6.99 13.18
C ASP A 291 10.31 7.43 11.91
N LEU A 292 9.17 8.10 12.09
CA LEU A 292 8.25 8.50 11.01
C LEU A 292 8.64 9.84 10.36
#